data_AF-W5YMW4-F1
#
_entry.id   AF-W5YMW4-F1
#
_cell.length_a   1.000
_cell.length_b   1.000
_cell.length_c   1.000
_cell.angle_alpha   90.00
_cell.angle_beta   90.00
_cell.angle_gamma   90.00
#
_symmetry.space_group_name_H-M   'P 1'
#
loop_
_entity.id
_entity.type
_entity.pdbx_description
1 polymer ?
#
loop_
_entity_poly.entity_id
_entity_poly.type
_entity_poly.pdbx_seq_one_letter_code
_entity_poly.pdbx_strand_id
1 'polypeptide(L)' 'MALTENGVLGLVASKALSSVPTYAIEGDLNARGLSDKNLGAAPIDYSELVNLTLQAERVISW' A
#
# COMPACT_ATOMS: atom_id res chain seq x y z
N MET A 1 -4.62 -5.47 1.61
CA MET A 1 -3.14 -5.57 1.74
C MET A 1 -2.58 -4.17 1.93
N ALA A 2 -1.61 -3.98 2.81
CA ALA A 2 -0.91 -2.70 2.98
C ALA A 2 0.52 -2.84 2.45
N LEU A 3 0.97 -1.89 1.63
CA LEU A 3 2.31 -1.82 1.06
C LEU A 3 3.08 -0.69 1.73
N THR A 4 4.23 -1.03 2.32
CA THR A 4 5.15 -0.11 2.97
C THR A 4 6.54 -0.25 2.35
N GLU A 5 7.38 0.76 2.55
CA GLU A 5 8.76 0.79 2.09
C GLU A 5 8.90 0.39 0.62
N ASN A 6 9.82 -0.53 0.28
CA ASN A 6 10.02 -1.00 -1.09
C ASN A 6 8.89 -1.88 -1.62
N GLY A 7 7.94 -2.31 -0.77
CA GLY A 7 6.75 -3.05 -1.20
C GLY A 7 5.91 -2.28 -2.21
N VAL A 8 5.93 -0.95 -2.17
CA VAL A 8 5.20 -0.10 -3.15
C VAL A 8 5.73 -0.21 -4.57
N LEU A 9 6.97 -0.69 -4.77
CA LEU A 9 7.53 -0.93 -6.12
C LEU A 9 6.82 -2.09 -6.83
N GLY A 10 6.19 -3.00 -6.07
CA GLY A 10 5.37 -4.07 -6.62
C GLY A 10 4.22 -3.56 -7.48
N LEU A 11 3.71 -2.35 -7.21
CA LEU A 11 2.66 -1.70 -7.98
C LEU A 11 3.06 -1.37 -9.43
N VAL A 12 4.36 -1.21 -9.69
CA VAL A 12 4.89 -0.93 -11.04
C VAL A 12 5.21 -2.23 -11.77
N ALA A 13 5.77 -3.21 -11.05
CA ALA A 13 6.14 -4.51 -11.61
C ALA A 13 4.92 -5.36 -11.95
N SER A 14 3.82 -5.15 -11.22
CA SER A 14 2.57 -5.87 -11.38
C SER A 14 1.48 -4.90 -11.83
N LYS A 15 1.10 -4.94 -13.12
CA LYS A 15 -0.27 -4.55 -13.52
C LYS A 15 -1.31 -5.53 -12.95
N ALA A 16 -0.84 -6.65 -12.38
CA ALA A 16 -1.67 -7.74 -11.96
C ALA A 16 -2.31 -7.43 -10.62
N LEU A 17 -3.61 -7.12 -10.74
CA LEU A 17 -4.69 -7.63 -9.92
C LEU A 17 -4.65 -7.20 -8.44
N SER A 18 -5.80 -6.79 -7.93
CA SER A 18 -6.65 -7.82 -7.34
C SER A 18 -7.99 -7.27 -6.91
N SER A 19 -8.97 -8.15 -6.91
CA SER A 19 -10.22 -8.07 -6.15
C SER A 19 -10.05 -7.76 -4.66
N VAL A 20 -8.80 -7.61 -4.16
CA VAL A 20 -8.48 -7.35 -2.77
C VAL A 20 -8.12 -5.87 -2.62
N PRO A 21 -8.79 -5.14 -1.71
CA PRO A 21 -8.42 -3.77 -1.37
C PRO A 21 -6.94 -3.67 -1.02
N THR A 22 -6.22 -2.82 -1.77
CA THR A 22 -4.78 -2.60 -1.61
C THR A 22 -4.54 -1.15 -1.24
N TYR A 23 -3.73 -0.95 -0.21
CA TYR A 23 -3.35 0.34 0.33
C TYR A 23 -1.83 0.50 0.24
N ALA A 24 -1.34 1.72 0.07
CA ALA A 24 0.09 2.01 0.01
C ALA A 24 0.41 3.26 0.83
N ILE A 25 1.52 3.26 1.58
CA ILE A 25 1.93 4.41 2.37
C ILE A 25 2.29 5.57 1.45
N GLU A 26 1.60 6.69 1.61
CA GLU A 26 1.78 7.89 0.78
C GLU A 26 3.23 8.39 0.85
N GLY A 27 3.81 8.44 2.04
CA GLY A 27 5.21 8.80 2.23
C GLY A 27 6.18 7.92 1.44
N ASP A 28 5.90 6.61 1.33
CA ASP A 28 6.72 5.66 0.59
C ASP A 28 6.54 5.76 -0.92
N LEU A 29 5.31 6.06 -1.38
CA LEU A 29 5.03 6.36 -2.78
C LEU A 29 5.79 7.62 -3.21
N ASN A 30 5.73 8.68 -2.39
CA ASN A 30 6.41 9.95 -2.65
C ASN A 30 7.94 9.77 -2.68
N ALA A 31 8.49 9.05 -1.70
CA ALA A 31 9.92 8.74 -1.64
C ALA A 31 10.44 7.97 -2.88
N ARG A 32 9.56 7.26 -3.59
CA ARG A 32 9.88 6.46 -4.78
C ARG A 32 9.40 7.08 -6.09
N GLY A 33 8.88 8.32 -6.05
CA GLY A 33 8.40 9.03 -7.24
C GLY A 33 7.17 8.39 -7.88
N LEU A 34 6.27 7.84 -7.06
CA LEU A 34 5.04 7.15 -7.49
C LEU A 34 3.76 7.94 -7.18
N SER A 35 3.86 9.17 -6.67
CA SER A 35 2.75 10.01 -6.21
C SER A 35 1.65 10.24 -7.25
N ASP A 36 2.03 10.41 -8.52
CA ASP A 36 1.11 10.86 -9.58
C ASP A 36 0.54 9.70 -10.41
N LYS A 37 0.77 8.46 -9.99
CA LYS A 37 0.42 7.28 -10.77
C LYS A 37 -0.85 6.62 -10.22
N ASN A 38 -1.86 6.41 -11.07
CA ASN A 38 -3.01 5.57 -10.75
C ASN A 38 -2.59 4.08 -10.76
N LEU A 39 -2.00 3.63 -9.66
CA LEU A 39 -1.35 2.34 -9.52
C LEU A 39 -2.27 1.23 -8.95
N GLY A 40 -3.57 1.50 -8.79
CA GLY A 40 -4.52 0.52 -8.27
C GLY A 40 -4.39 0.24 -6.77
N ALA A 41 -3.75 1.14 -6.02
CA ALA A 41 -3.70 1.13 -4.56
C ALA A 41 -4.22 2.47 -4.03
N ALA A 42 -4.96 2.43 -2.93
CA ALA A 42 -5.37 3.63 -2.21
C ALA A 42 -4.18 4.16 -1.39
N PRO A 43 -3.73 5.41 -1.60
CA PRO A 43 -2.72 6.02 -0.75
C PRO A 43 -3.29 6.23 0.66
N ILE A 44 -2.51 5.88 1.68
CA ILE A 44 -2.86 6.03 3.10
C ILE A 44 -1.67 6.58 3.89
N ASP A 45 -1.93 7.16 5.06
CA ASP A 45 -0.89 7.52 6.02
C ASP A 45 -0.62 6.42 7.07
N TYR A 46 0.35 6.65 7.97
CA TYR A 46 0.64 5.69 9.04
C TYR A 46 -0.49 5.58 10.07
N SER A 47 -1.27 6.64 10.27
CA SER A 47 -2.43 6.61 11.18
C SER A 47 -3.51 5.67 10.65
N GLU A 48 -3.76 5.70 9.34
CA GLU A 48 -4.66 4.79 8.65
C GLU A 48 -4.12 3.37 8.65
N LEU A 49 -2.81 3.16 8.48
CA LEU A 49 -2.22 1.83 8.64
C LEU A 49 -2.49 1.26 10.04
N VAL A 50 -2.29 2.06 11.10
CA VAL A 50 -2.61 1.65 12.47
C VAL A 50 -4.09 1.28 12.58
N ASN A 51 -4.99 2.11 12.06
CA ASN A 51 -6.43 1.80 12.06
C ASN A 51 -6.77 0.49 11.35
N LEU A 52 -6.14 0.21 10.20
CA LEU A 52 -6.31 -1.06 9.48
C LEU A 52 -5.83 -2.25 10.32
N THR A 53 -4.72 -2.12 11.05
CA THR A 53 -4.23 -3.19 11.94
C THR A 53 -5.15 -3.43 13.13
N LEU A 54 -5.82 -2.40 13.65
CA LEU A 54 -6.80 -2.55 14.73
C LEU A 54 -8.06 -3.28 14.29
N GLN A 55 -8.40 -3.20 13.00
CA GLN A 55 -9.58 -3.87 12.43
C GLN A 55 -9.29 -5.28 11.94
N ALA A 56 -8.02 -5.62 11.70
CA ALA A 56 -7.63 -6.92 11.20
C ALA A 56 -7.65 -7.98 12.31
N GLU A 57 -8.27 -9.14 12.05
CA GLU A 57 -8.21 -10.30 12.96
C GLU A 57 -6.77 -10.82 13.12
N ARG A 58 -5.96 -10.69 12.07
CA ARG A 58 -4.55 -11.08 12.04
C ARG A 58 -3.75 -10.17 11.12
N VAL A 59 -2.51 -9.90 11.51
CA VAL A 59 -1.50 -9.24 10.66
C VAL A 59 -0.47 -10.27 10.22
N ILE A 60 -0.18 -10.30 8.92
CA ILE A 60 0.91 -11.08 8.33
C ILE A 60 1.89 -10.09 7.69
N SER A 61 3.17 -10.20 8.04
CA SER A 61 4.25 -9.36 7.50
C SER A 61 5.15 -10.23 6.61
N TRP A 62 5.42 -9.73 5.40
CA TRP A 62 6.29 -10.34 4.41
C TRP A 62 7.57 -9.54 4.24
#